data_AF-A0A645HGT5-F1
#
_entry.id   AF-A0A645HGT5-F1
#
_cell.length_a   1.000
_cell.length_b   1.000
_cell.length_c   1.000
_cell.angle_alpha   90.00
_cell.angle_beta   90.00
_cell.angle_gamma   90.00
#
_symmetry.space_group_name_H-M   'P 1'
#
loop_
_entity.id
_entity.type
_entity.pdbx_description
1 polymer ?
#
loop_
_entity_poly.entity_id
_entity_poly.type
_entity_poly.pdbx_seq_one_letter_code
_entity_poly.pdbx_strand_id
1 'polypeptide(L)'
;MLLHQNLDYQATASVANIKDLKRKVEKASRQKGPSFIHVHAPCNTGWKFPASKTITVAKLAVRSGLWLLWEKENGRVKLNQRPVDWNLADEYIRMQGRFDKITDEVIEQIKTEARNRYNNLLKMEEIECL
;
A
#
# COMPACT_ATOMS: atom_id res chain seq x y z
N MET A 1 -7.94 -8.62 5.74
CA MET A 1 -7.99 -7.32 6.45
C MET A 1 -7.50 -7.54 7.87
N LEU A 2 -6.33 -7.03 8.27
CA LEU A 2 -5.78 -7.25 9.62
C LEU A 2 -6.10 -6.12 10.63
N LEU A 3 -6.68 -5.01 10.16
CA LEU A 3 -7.01 -3.83 10.99
C LEU A 3 -7.93 -4.14 12.21
N HIS A 4 -8.73 -5.21 12.13
CA HIS A 4 -9.60 -5.67 13.20
C HIS A 4 -8.88 -6.46 14.29
N GLN A 5 -7.63 -6.88 14.05
CA GLN A 5 -6.81 -7.59 15.03
C GLN A 5 -6.26 -6.59 16.05
N ASN A 6 -6.21 -7.03 17.31
CA ASN A 6 -5.63 -6.27 18.41
C ASN A 6 -4.10 -6.49 18.42
N LEU A 7 -3.40 -5.72 17.60
CA LEU A 7 -1.94 -5.70 17.52
C LEU A 7 -1.46 -4.31 17.96
N ASP A 8 -0.38 -4.28 18.73
CA ASP A 8 0.23 -3.05 19.24
C ASP A 8 0.67 -2.11 18.12
N TYR A 9 1.16 -2.70 17.02
CA TYR A 9 1.53 -1.95 15.83
C TYR A 9 1.21 -2.70 14.55
N GLN A 10 0.59 -2.00 13.61
CA GLN A 10 0.29 -2.50 12.29
C GLN A 10 0.70 -1.47 11.26
N ALA A 11 1.31 -1.87 10.16
CA ALA A 11 1.61 -0.94 9.09
C ALA A 11 1.59 -1.60 7.73
N THR A 12 1.40 -0.79 6.70
CA THR A 12 1.80 -1.12 5.34
C THR A 12 3.06 -0.36 4.97
N ALA A 13 3.94 -0.98 4.20
CA ALA A 13 5.16 -0.37 3.70
C ALA A 13 5.39 -0.75 2.24
N SER A 14 6.36 -0.12 1.58
CA SER A 14 6.75 -0.44 0.21
C SER A 14 8.23 -0.17 0.01
N VAL A 15 8.89 -0.99 -0.82
CA VAL A 15 10.27 -0.75 -1.25
C VAL A 15 10.43 0.55 -2.04
N ALA A 16 9.33 1.15 -2.49
CA ALA A 16 9.30 2.49 -3.08
C ALA A 16 9.78 3.59 -2.12
N ASN A 17 9.63 3.40 -0.81
CA ASN A 17 9.98 4.36 0.23
C ASN A 17 10.75 3.66 1.37
N ILE A 18 12.05 3.44 1.14
CA ILE A 18 12.93 2.75 2.10
C ILE A 18 13.04 3.51 3.43
N LYS A 19 12.98 4.85 3.42
CA LYS A 19 12.99 5.66 4.65
C LYS A 19 11.75 5.38 5.50
N ASP A 20 10.58 5.29 4.87
CA ASP A 20 9.32 4.91 5.53
C ASP A 20 9.39 3.49 6.10
N LEU A 21 9.83 2.52 5.29
CA LEU A 21 9.98 1.13 5.72
C LEU A 21 10.92 1.01 6.94
N LYS A 22 12.11 1.64 6.90
CA LYS A 22 13.06 1.61 8.03
C LYS A 22 12.45 2.16 9.32
N ARG A 23 11.78 3.33 9.24
CA ARG A 23 11.11 3.95 10.40
C ARG A 23 10.03 3.04 10.98
N LYS A 24 9.24 2.37 10.12
CA LYS A 24 8.16 1.46 10.55
C LYS A 24 8.70 0.20 11.21
N VAL A 25 9.78 -0.37 10.68
CA VAL A 25 10.48 -1.52 11.29
C VAL A 25 11.06 -1.14 12.65
N GLU A 26 11.70 0.03 12.77
CA GLU A 26 12.23 0.52 14.04
C GLU A 26 11.10 0.73 15.07
N LYS A 27 9.99 1.36 14.68
CA LYS A 27 8.81 1.50 15.54
C LYS A 27 8.24 0.16 15.99
N ALA A 28 8.06 -0.79 15.08
CA ALA A 28 7.58 -2.14 15.39
C ALA A 28 8.50 -2.86 16.39
N SER A 29 9.83 -2.71 16.24
CA SER A 29 10.81 -3.33 17.14
C SER A 29 10.78 -2.79 18.58
N ARG A 30 10.19 -1.61 18.80
CA ARG A 30 10.06 -0.97 20.11
C ARG A 30 8.74 -1.28 20.83
N GLN A 31 7.81 -1.94 20.16
CA GLN A 31 6.55 -2.34 20.78
C GLN A 31 6.76 -3.50 21.73
N LYS A 32 5.92 -3.58 22.77
CA LYS A 32 6.00 -4.64 23.77
C LYS A 32 5.24 -5.89 23.33
N GLY A 33 4.25 -5.75 22.48
CA GLY A 33 3.42 -6.84 21.96
C GLY A 33 3.58 -7.08 20.46
N PRO A 34 2.70 -7.91 19.89
CA PRO A 34 2.82 -8.38 18.53
C PRO A 34 2.66 -7.22 17.54
N SER A 35 3.59 -7.16 16.58
CA SER A 35 3.61 -6.14 15.52
C SER A 35 3.55 -6.79 14.15
N PHE A 36 2.89 -6.13 13.20
CA PHE A 36 2.74 -6.61 11.83
C PHE A 36 3.04 -5.52 10.80
N ILE A 37 3.84 -5.86 9.78
CA ILE A 37 4.11 -4.96 8.65
C ILE A 37 3.87 -5.70 7.34
N HIS A 38 2.93 -5.21 6.53
CA HIS A 38 2.71 -5.71 5.17
C HIS A 38 3.54 -4.91 4.18
N VAL A 39 4.55 -5.54 3.59
CA VAL A 39 5.48 -4.85 2.67
C VAL A 39 5.16 -5.18 1.22
N HIS A 40 4.92 -4.14 0.42
CA HIS A 40 4.83 -4.27 -1.04
C HIS A 40 6.23 -4.34 -1.66
N ALA A 41 6.58 -5.54 -2.13
CA ALA A 41 7.83 -5.85 -2.81
C ALA A 41 7.52 -6.46 -4.20
N PRO A 42 7.58 -5.68 -5.29
CA PRO A 42 7.30 -6.18 -6.61
C PRO A 42 8.21 -7.34 -7.02
N CYS A 43 7.60 -8.42 -7.52
CA CYS A 43 8.30 -9.60 -8.01
C CYS A 43 8.31 -9.57 -9.54
N ASN A 44 9.46 -9.26 -10.14
CA ASN A 44 9.60 -9.10 -11.58
C ASN A 44 9.32 -10.39 -12.36
N THR A 45 9.70 -11.55 -11.83
CA THR A 45 9.47 -12.86 -12.46
C THR A 45 7.98 -13.21 -12.48
N GLY A 46 7.28 -13.06 -11.35
CA GLY A 46 5.86 -13.38 -11.25
C GLY A 46 4.95 -12.35 -11.92
N TRP A 47 5.30 -11.07 -11.88
CA TRP A 47 4.47 -10.00 -12.44
C TRP A 47 4.82 -9.64 -13.88
N LYS A 48 5.90 -10.24 -14.41
CA LYS A 48 6.37 -10.13 -15.79
C LYS A 48 6.67 -8.67 -16.19
N PHE A 49 7.71 -8.10 -15.59
CA PHE A 49 8.28 -6.80 -15.98
C PHE A 49 9.82 -6.83 -15.87
N PRO A 50 10.57 -5.92 -16.52
CA PRO A 50 12.04 -5.93 -16.46
C PRO A 50 12.60 -5.77 -15.05
N ALA A 51 13.62 -6.53 -14.66
CA ALA A 51 14.19 -6.49 -13.30
C ALA A 51 14.67 -5.08 -12.88
N SER A 52 15.12 -4.26 -13.83
CA SER A 52 15.52 -2.85 -13.59
C SER A 52 14.37 -1.92 -13.22
N LYS A 53 13.10 -2.35 -13.40
CA LYS A 53 11.90 -1.55 -13.16
C LYS A 53 11.24 -1.82 -11.80
N THR A 54 11.79 -2.70 -10.95
CA THR A 54 11.20 -3.06 -9.64
C THR A 54 10.84 -1.84 -8.79
N ILE A 55 11.74 -0.87 -8.66
CA ILE A 55 11.48 0.35 -7.88
C ILE A 55 10.45 1.27 -8.58
N THR A 56 10.47 1.32 -9.92
CA THR A 56 9.48 2.08 -10.69
C THR A 56 8.07 1.52 -10.47
N VAL A 57 7.89 0.20 -10.59
CA VAL A 57 6.61 -0.48 -10.33
C VAL A 57 6.15 -0.25 -8.89
N ALA A 58 7.06 -0.33 -7.92
CA ALA A 58 6.72 -0.05 -6.52
C ALA A 58 6.23 1.40 -6.32
N LYS A 59 6.90 2.37 -6.94
CA LYS A 59 6.53 3.80 -6.87
C LYS A 59 5.19 4.06 -7.54
N LEU A 60 4.93 3.44 -8.70
CA LEU A 60 3.65 3.56 -9.39
C LEU A 60 2.51 3.03 -8.52
N ALA A 61 2.67 1.86 -7.87
CA ALA A 61 1.67 1.31 -6.95
C ALA A 61 1.31 2.28 -5.81
N VAL A 62 2.32 2.92 -5.20
CA VAL A 62 2.10 3.87 -4.09
C VAL A 62 1.51 5.19 -4.59
N ARG A 63 2.06 5.76 -5.66
CA ARG A 63 1.62 7.06 -6.20
C ARG A 63 0.21 7.02 -6.79
N SER A 64 -0.20 5.89 -7.35
CA SER A 64 -1.56 5.67 -7.87
C SER A 64 -2.59 5.38 -6.79
N GLY A 65 -2.18 5.14 -5.54
CA GLY A 65 -3.09 4.74 -4.47
C GLY A 65 -3.53 3.29 -4.51
N LEU A 66 -3.03 2.47 -5.44
CA LEU A 66 -3.28 1.03 -5.46
C LEU A 66 -2.66 0.32 -4.24
N TRP A 67 -1.53 0.86 -3.75
CA TRP A 67 -0.93 0.50 -2.46
C TRP A 67 -0.84 1.71 -1.54
N LEU A 68 -1.55 1.66 -0.41
CA LEU A 68 -1.59 2.76 0.55
C LEU A 68 -0.57 2.54 1.66
N LEU A 69 0.14 3.59 2.05
CA LEU A 69 1.11 3.56 3.16
C LEU A 69 0.46 4.15 4.40
N TRP A 70 0.20 3.31 5.40
CA TRP A 70 -0.39 3.71 6.68
C TRP A 70 0.27 2.97 7.85
N GLU A 71 0.02 3.47 9.05
CA GLU A 71 0.37 2.83 10.33
C GLU A 71 -0.80 2.92 11.31
N LYS A 72 -1.00 1.90 12.14
CA LYS A 72 -1.93 1.88 13.26
C LYS A 72 -1.13 1.62 14.52
N GLU A 73 -1.22 2.53 15.48
CA GLU A 73 -0.54 2.48 16.77
C GLU A 73 -1.51 3.02 17.82
N ASN A 74 -1.67 2.32 18.95
CA ASN A 74 -2.59 2.70 20.03
C ASN A 74 -4.02 3.01 19.54
N GLY A 75 -4.58 2.16 18.68
CA GLY A 75 -5.93 2.32 18.14
C GLY A 75 -6.10 3.41 17.07
N ARG A 76 -5.08 4.22 16.79
CA ARG A 76 -5.16 5.31 15.81
C ARG A 76 -4.50 4.92 14.50
N VAL A 77 -5.25 5.03 13.41
CA VAL A 77 -4.73 4.87 12.04
C VAL A 77 -4.19 6.22 11.56
N LYS A 78 -3.02 6.21 10.93
CA LYS A 78 -2.41 7.36 10.28
C LYS A 78 -2.01 7.02 8.85
N LEU A 79 -2.45 7.82 7.90
CA LEU A 79 -2.01 7.69 6.52
C LEU A 79 -0.67 8.45 6.33
N ASN A 80 0.39 7.74 5.95
CA ASN A 80 1.72 8.34 5.80
C ASN A 80 1.91 9.07 4.47
N GLN A 81 1.20 8.65 3.42
CA GLN A 81 1.32 9.22 2.09
C GLN A 81 -0.02 9.16 1.37
N ARG A 82 -0.46 10.33 0.87
CA ARG A 82 -1.65 10.43 0.01
C ARG A 82 -1.29 10.03 -1.43
N PRO A 83 -2.22 9.40 -2.18
CA PRO A 83 -2.06 9.17 -3.60
C PRO A 83 -1.78 10.49 -4.34
N VAL A 84 -0.91 10.44 -5.35
CA VAL A 84 -0.53 11.61 -6.16
C VAL A 84 -1.49 11.78 -7.32
N ASP A 85 -1.73 10.70 -8.06
CA ASP A 85 -2.59 10.70 -9.24
C ASP A 85 -3.11 9.28 -9.50
N TRP A 86 -4.43 9.10 -9.49
CA TRP A 86 -5.10 7.83 -9.73
C TRP A 86 -4.91 7.30 -11.16
N ASN A 87 -4.60 8.17 -12.12
CA ASN A 87 -4.36 7.77 -13.52
C ASN A 87 -2.98 7.10 -13.70
N LEU A 88 -2.10 7.15 -12.69
CA LEU A 88 -0.89 6.33 -12.69
C LEU A 88 -1.19 4.83 -12.51
N ALA A 89 -2.44 4.47 -12.15
CA ALA A 89 -2.87 3.08 -12.07
C ALA A 89 -2.83 2.39 -13.44
N ASP A 90 -3.14 3.11 -14.52
CA ASP A 90 -3.10 2.57 -15.89
C ASP A 90 -1.67 2.17 -16.26
N GLU A 91 -0.71 3.07 -16.03
CA GLU A 91 0.72 2.81 -16.26
C GLU A 91 1.20 1.64 -15.37
N TYR A 92 0.81 1.62 -14.10
CA TYR A 92 1.13 0.51 -13.20
C TYR A 92 0.63 -0.82 -13.77
N ILE A 93 -0.65 -0.92 -14.11
CA ILE A 93 -1.29 -2.17 -14.55
C ILE A 93 -0.71 -2.62 -15.89
N ARG A 94 -0.59 -1.72 -16.87
CA ARG A 94 -0.11 -2.03 -18.23
C ARG A 94 1.38 -2.40 -18.26
N MET A 95 2.18 -2.00 -17.27
CA MET A 95 3.59 -2.37 -17.17
C MET A 95 3.82 -3.84 -16.78
N GLN A 96 2.79 -4.56 -16.31
CA GLN A 96 2.92 -5.89 -15.73
C GLN A 96 2.21 -6.95 -16.58
N GLY A 97 2.95 -7.93 -17.10
CA GLY A 97 2.37 -9.00 -17.92
C GLY A 97 1.37 -9.91 -17.19
N ARG A 98 1.27 -9.86 -15.85
CA ARG A 98 0.18 -10.55 -15.14
C ARG A 98 -1.21 -9.96 -15.42
N PHE A 99 -1.28 -8.78 -16.04
CA PHE A 99 -2.51 -8.07 -16.35
C PHE A 99 -2.79 -7.92 -17.85
N ASP A 100 -2.09 -8.67 -18.72
CA ASP A 100 -2.20 -8.58 -20.18
C ASP A 100 -3.63 -8.71 -20.73
N LYS A 101 -4.50 -9.42 -20.01
CA LYS A 101 -5.90 -9.68 -20.42
C LYS A 101 -6.93 -8.76 -19.78
N ILE A 102 -6.49 -7.77 -19.00
CA ILE A 102 -7.40 -6.85 -18.30
C ILE A 102 -7.87 -5.75 -19.27
N THR A 103 -9.19 -5.53 -19.29
CA THR A 103 -9.86 -4.46 -20.06
C THR A 103 -9.85 -3.14 -19.30
N ASP A 104 -10.04 -2.02 -20.01
CA ASP A 104 -10.08 -0.69 -19.38
C ASP A 104 -11.24 -0.56 -18.38
N GLU A 105 -12.37 -1.22 -18.62
CA GLU A 105 -13.50 -1.27 -17.67
C GLU A 105 -13.08 -1.86 -16.31
N VAL A 106 -12.30 -2.94 -16.33
CA VAL A 106 -11.79 -3.56 -15.10
C VAL A 106 -10.75 -2.67 -14.42
N ILE A 107 -9.93 -1.92 -15.20
CA ILE A 107 -9.01 -0.93 -14.64
C ILE A 107 -9.76 0.15 -13.87
N GLU A 108 -10.87 0.65 -14.41
CA GLU A 108 -11.71 1.64 -13.73
C GLU A 108 -12.39 1.09 -12.47
N GLN A 109 -12.81 -0.18 -12.49
CA GLN A 109 -13.30 -0.86 -11.29
C GLN A 109 -12.21 -0.95 -10.21
N ILE A 110 -10.98 -1.33 -10.59
CA ILE A 110 -9.83 -1.39 -9.67
C ILE A 110 -9.53 -0.01 -9.06
N LYS A 111 -9.56 1.05 -9.87
CA LYS A 111 -9.37 2.43 -9.38
C LYS A 111 -10.46 2.85 -8.40
N THR A 112 -11.71 2.51 -8.71
CA THR A 112 -12.86 2.81 -7.84
C THR A 112 -12.71 2.11 -6.49
N GLU A 113 -12.33 0.84 -6.49
CA GLU A 113 -12.07 0.08 -5.26
C GLU A 113 -10.87 0.64 -4.48
N ALA A 114 -9.82 1.11 -5.17
CA ALA A 114 -8.69 1.77 -4.53
C ALA A 114 -9.09 3.08 -3.84
N ARG A 115 -9.94 3.89 -4.49
CA ARG A 115 -10.52 5.12 -3.90
C ARG A 115 -11.38 4.80 -2.69
N ASN A 116 -12.20 3.75 -2.74
CA ASN A 116 -13.01 3.31 -1.61
C ASN A 116 -12.14 2.90 -0.41
N ARG A 117 -11.09 2.09 -0.64
CA ARG A 117 -10.11 1.73 0.40
C ARG A 117 -9.43 2.96 1.01
N TYR A 118 -9.04 3.93 0.20
CA TYR A 118 -8.46 5.19 0.66
C TYR A 118 -9.43 6.01 1.52
N ASN A 119 -10.67 6.18 1.06
CA ASN A 119 -11.70 6.91 1.80
C ASN A 119 -12.03 6.25 3.14
N ASN A 120 -12.05 4.90 3.18
CA ASN A 120 -12.25 4.17 4.43
C ASN A 120 -11.10 4.41 5.41
N LEU A 121 -9.84 4.44 4.95
CA LEU A 121 -8.70 4.76 5.80
C LEU A 121 -8.74 6.20 6.31
N LEU A 122 -9.21 7.17 5.51
CA LEU A 122 -9.40 8.55 5.98
C LEU A 122 -10.43 8.63 7.11
N LYS A 123 -11.57 7.95 6.97
CA LYS A 123 -12.58 7.86 8.03
C LYS A 123 -12.01 7.21 9.30
N MET A 124 -11.16 6.19 9.15
CA MET A 124 -10.47 5.55 10.27
C MET A 124 -9.38 6.41 10.90
N GLU A 125 -8.80 7.37 10.17
CA GLU A 125 -7.84 8.34 10.74
C GLU A 125 -8.55 9.36 11.64
N GLU A 126 -9.84 9.62 11.41
CA GLU A 126 -10.70 10.51 12.22
C GLU A 126 -11.29 9.81 13.46
N ILE A 127 -11.25 8.48 13.52
CA ILE A 127 -11.88 7.68 14.57
C ILE A 127 -10.80 6.98 15.40
N GLU A 128 -10.94 7.00 16.72
CA GLU A 128 -10.11 6.18 17.60
C GLU A 128 -10.70 4.76 17.65
N CYS A 129 -10.06 3.81 16.96
CA CYS A 129 -10.48 2.42 16.98
C CYS A 129 -9.97 1.73 18.25
N LEU A 130 -10.78 1.76 19.31
CA LEU A 130 -10.60 0.99 20.55
C LEU A 130 -10.72 -0.52 20.31
#